data_AF-A0A951UVI1-F1
#
_entry.id   AF-A0A951UVI1-F1
#
_cell.length_a   1.000
_cell.length_b   1.000
_cell.length_c   1.000
_cell.angle_alpha   90.00
_cell.angle_beta   90.00
_cell.angle_gamma   90.00
#
_symmetry.space_group_name_H-M   'P 1'
#
loop_
_entity.id
_entity.type
_entity.pdbx_description
1 polymer ?
#
loop_
_entity_poly.entity_id
_entity_poly.type
_entity_poly.pdbx_seq_one_letter_code
_entity_poly.pdbx_strand_id
1 'polypeptide(L)'
;MALTIESAQNIFSNTQIPSPIPATIALFDQLSIDDQLAYLWYAYTEMGKTITPAAPGAARLQLAESLLNQIKQMSPDEQTKVMRDLASRADTPISRSYGFFSVNTKLAFWFELSELMVKGFVVPIPIGYQMSPGVQMVLEATKKLDAGQQITVLRNTVVDMGFDTSELGPSSSKAAPEPAFARTSAPITSIKIDGVTEPAVLGYIQAMNSDNFDAAIDLFTDDGALQPPFQKPIVGREAIAKYMREEAQGLNMMPKQGICDVQSDGSKQLKVTGVVQTPWFGVTVGMNISWRFLINPQGKIFFVAIDMLASPQELMNLRPV
;
A
#
# COMPACT_ATOMS: atom_id res chain seq x y z
N MET A 1 6.02 12.61 30.89
CA MET A 1 7.24 12.32 30.11
C MET A 1 7.09 12.99 28.75
N ALA A 2 8.18 13.31 28.05
CA ALA A 2 8.06 13.76 26.67
C ALA A 2 7.59 12.59 25.79
N LEU A 3 6.62 12.83 24.90
CA LEU A 3 6.17 11.83 23.93
C LEU A 3 7.32 11.57 22.94
N THR A 4 7.61 10.30 22.65
CA THR A 4 8.62 9.93 21.63
C THR A 4 8.00 8.98 20.61
N ILE A 5 8.47 9.04 19.36
CA ILE A 5 7.98 8.16 18.30
C ILE A 5 8.20 6.68 18.66
N GLU A 6 9.36 6.33 19.24
CA GLU A 6 9.66 4.96 19.67
C GLU A 6 8.67 4.45 20.72
N SER A 7 8.34 5.26 21.73
CA SER A 7 7.29 4.91 22.71
C SER A 7 5.92 4.81 22.07
N ALA A 8 5.62 5.68 21.09
CA ALA A 8 4.34 5.73 20.40
C ALA A 8 4.12 4.50 19.51
N GLN A 9 5.18 3.96 18.89
CA GLN A 9 5.10 2.75 18.08
C GLN A 9 4.62 1.53 18.89
N ASN A 10 4.85 1.52 20.21
CA ASN A 10 4.54 0.41 21.09
C ASN A 10 3.12 0.45 21.70
N ILE A 11 2.34 1.51 21.49
CA ILE A 11 0.97 1.57 22.02
C ILE A 11 0.12 0.43 21.44
N PHE A 12 -0.60 -0.32 22.27
CA PHE A 12 -1.43 -1.47 21.86
C PHE A 12 -0.73 -2.58 21.04
N SER A 13 0.60 -2.59 20.94
CA SER A 13 1.34 -3.54 20.06
C SER A 13 1.18 -5.00 20.52
N ASN A 14 1.08 -5.22 21.84
CA ASN A 14 0.84 -6.52 22.46
C ASN A 14 -0.55 -7.13 22.16
N THR A 15 -1.47 -6.35 21.58
CA THR A 15 -2.83 -6.82 21.27
C THR A 15 -3.02 -7.25 19.82
N GLN A 16 -1.95 -7.26 19.01
CA GLN A 16 -2.04 -7.56 17.58
C GLN A 16 -1.52 -8.96 17.27
N ILE A 17 -2.34 -9.75 16.58
CA ILE A 17 -1.85 -10.93 15.87
C ILE A 17 -1.07 -10.45 14.64
N PRO A 18 0.20 -10.87 14.46
CA PRO A 18 0.98 -10.47 13.29
C PRO A 18 0.29 -10.86 12.00
N SER A 19 0.26 -9.93 11.04
CA SER A 19 -0.21 -10.23 9.69
C SER A 19 0.71 -11.28 9.03
N PRO A 20 0.17 -12.24 8.27
CA PRO A 20 0.98 -13.19 7.50
C PRO A 20 1.71 -12.56 6.30
N ILE A 21 1.42 -11.29 5.95
CA ILE A 21 1.98 -10.63 4.77
C ILE A 21 3.51 -10.61 4.74
N PRO A 22 4.22 -10.16 5.80
CA PRO A 22 5.69 -10.11 5.78
C PRO A 22 6.31 -11.50 5.60
N ALA A 23 5.69 -12.54 6.15
CA ALA A 23 6.15 -13.92 5.98
C ALA A 23 5.98 -14.40 4.53
N THR A 24 4.86 -14.08 3.88
CA THR A 24 4.63 -14.39 2.47
C THR A 24 5.61 -13.65 1.55
N ILE A 25 5.88 -12.37 1.83
CA ILE A 25 6.89 -11.59 1.08
C ILE A 25 8.29 -12.19 1.27
N ALA A 26 8.66 -12.58 2.49
CA ALA A 26 9.95 -13.22 2.74
C ALA A 26 10.11 -14.55 1.99
N LEU A 27 9.02 -15.31 1.78
CA LEU A 27 9.05 -16.50 0.92
C LEU A 27 9.22 -16.14 -0.57
N PHE A 28 8.58 -15.06 -1.02
CA PHE A 28 8.75 -14.53 -2.38
C PHE A 28 10.19 -14.07 -2.64
N ASP A 29 10.82 -13.38 -1.69
CA ASP A 29 12.18 -12.87 -1.83
C ASP A 29 13.24 -13.98 -1.95
N GLN A 30 12.91 -15.22 -1.53
CA GLN A 30 13.77 -16.39 -1.68
C GLN A 30 13.69 -17.04 -3.07
N LEU A 31 12.72 -16.63 -3.89
CA LEU A 31 12.56 -17.16 -5.24
C LEU A 31 13.68 -16.69 -6.17
N SER A 32 13.97 -17.52 -7.18
CA SER A 32 14.78 -17.10 -8.34
C SER A 32 14.07 -15.95 -9.08
N ILE A 33 14.81 -15.17 -9.86
CA ILE A 33 14.21 -14.07 -10.66
C ILE A 33 13.13 -14.58 -11.62
N ASP A 34 13.37 -15.72 -12.26
CA ASP A 34 12.39 -16.34 -13.15
C ASP A 34 11.15 -16.84 -12.38
N ASP A 35 11.37 -17.38 -11.18
CA ASP A 35 10.30 -17.82 -10.28
C ASP A 35 9.45 -16.65 -9.78
N GLN A 36 10.06 -15.49 -9.50
CA GLN A 36 9.34 -14.28 -9.10
C GLN A 36 8.41 -13.79 -10.21
N LEU A 37 8.91 -13.73 -11.44
CA LEU A 37 8.10 -13.34 -12.61
C LEU A 37 7.00 -14.38 -12.90
N ALA A 38 7.31 -15.66 -12.75
CA ALA A 38 6.32 -16.73 -12.85
C ALA A 38 5.22 -16.58 -11.79
N TYR A 39 5.59 -16.32 -10.53
CA TYR A 39 4.63 -16.07 -9.46
C TYR A 39 3.69 -14.90 -9.80
N LEU A 40 4.21 -13.76 -10.27
CA LEU A 40 3.38 -12.61 -10.65
C LEU A 40 2.39 -12.96 -11.77
N TRP A 41 2.83 -13.74 -12.77
CA TRP A 41 1.97 -14.19 -13.85
C TRP A 41 0.86 -15.15 -13.39
N TYR A 42 1.20 -16.13 -12.54
CA TYR A 42 0.22 -17.05 -11.97
C TYR A 42 -0.74 -16.33 -11.03
N ALA A 43 -0.26 -15.41 -10.21
CA ALA A 43 -1.10 -14.58 -9.37
C ALA A 43 -2.08 -13.76 -10.23
N TYR A 44 -1.62 -13.12 -11.31
CA TYR A 44 -2.49 -12.37 -12.22
C TYR A 44 -3.56 -13.26 -12.86
N THR A 45 -3.17 -14.41 -13.41
CA THR A 45 -4.07 -15.29 -14.18
C THR A 45 -4.99 -16.16 -13.33
N GLU A 46 -4.54 -16.59 -12.14
CA GLU A 46 -5.32 -17.40 -11.22
C GLU A 46 -6.14 -16.54 -10.26
N MET A 47 -5.54 -15.50 -9.64
CA MET A 47 -6.21 -14.63 -8.67
C MET A 47 -7.01 -13.51 -9.34
N GLY A 48 -6.69 -13.11 -10.58
CA GLY A 48 -7.50 -12.17 -11.35
C GLY A 48 -8.94 -12.66 -11.62
N LYS A 49 -9.17 -13.97 -11.47
CA LYS A 49 -10.52 -14.58 -11.52
C LYS A 49 -11.34 -14.32 -10.26
N THR A 50 -10.69 -14.11 -9.11
CA THR A 50 -11.33 -13.93 -7.81
C THR A 50 -11.29 -12.48 -7.32
N ILE A 51 -10.25 -11.73 -7.68
CA ILE A 51 -10.05 -10.32 -7.37
C ILE A 51 -9.85 -9.60 -8.69
N THR A 52 -10.88 -8.90 -9.17
CA THR A 52 -10.80 -8.11 -10.39
C THR A 52 -10.23 -6.72 -10.05
N PRO A 53 -9.03 -6.36 -10.53
CA PRO A 53 -8.51 -5.01 -10.36
C PRO A 53 -9.40 -4.00 -11.09
N ALA A 54 -9.52 -2.79 -10.53
CA ALA A 54 -10.03 -1.66 -11.28
C ALA A 54 -9.00 -1.29 -12.35
N ALA A 55 -9.45 -1.09 -13.59
CA ALA A 55 -8.58 -0.65 -14.67
C ALA A 55 -7.86 0.66 -14.24
N PRO A 56 -6.53 0.75 -14.41
CA PRO A 56 -5.83 1.99 -14.13
C PRO A 56 -6.40 3.13 -14.97
N GLY A 57 -6.60 4.31 -14.37
CA GLY A 57 -7.10 5.47 -15.10
C GLY A 57 -6.14 5.89 -16.22
N ALA A 58 -6.68 6.36 -17.36
CA ALA A 58 -5.89 6.72 -18.55
C ALA A 58 -4.74 7.70 -18.26
N ALA A 59 -4.98 8.70 -17.39
CA ALA A 59 -3.96 9.66 -16.99
C ALA A 59 -2.75 9.00 -16.29
N ARG A 60 -2.96 7.92 -15.53
CA ARG A 60 -1.88 7.17 -14.88
C ARG A 60 -1.16 6.26 -15.85
N LEU A 61 -1.88 5.63 -16.78
CA LEU A 61 -1.26 4.85 -17.86
C LEU A 61 -0.36 5.72 -18.72
N GLN A 62 -0.71 6.99 -18.94
CA GLN A 62 0.12 7.94 -19.68
C GLN A 62 1.50 8.16 -19.04
N LEU A 63 1.63 8.05 -17.72
CA LEU A 63 2.93 8.14 -17.03
C LEU A 63 3.83 6.93 -17.33
N ALA A 64 3.23 5.75 -17.56
CA ALA A 64 3.94 4.52 -17.89
C ALA A 64 4.02 4.26 -19.41
N GLU A 65 3.27 5.01 -20.22
CA GLU A 65 3.03 4.72 -21.64
C GLU A 65 4.31 4.70 -22.46
N SER A 66 5.22 5.66 -22.24
CA SER A 66 6.48 5.71 -22.97
C SER A 66 7.31 4.43 -22.75
N LEU A 67 7.36 3.94 -21.51
CA LEU A 67 8.11 2.74 -21.16
C LEU A 67 7.44 1.48 -21.70
N LEU A 68 6.12 1.37 -21.58
CA LEU A 68 5.34 0.27 -22.14
C LEU A 68 5.47 0.19 -23.66
N ASN A 69 5.42 1.33 -24.36
CA ASN A 69 5.61 1.38 -25.80
C ASN A 69 7.04 1.00 -26.21
N GLN A 70 8.06 1.34 -25.42
CA GLN A 70 9.42 0.87 -25.66
C GLN A 70 9.51 -0.65 -25.59
N ILE A 71 8.93 -1.27 -24.55
CA ILE A 71 8.92 -2.73 -24.36
C ILE A 71 8.15 -3.43 -25.49
N LYS A 72 7.03 -2.87 -25.96
CA LYS A 72 6.24 -3.43 -27.08
C LYS A 72 7.01 -3.51 -28.41
N GLN A 73 8.02 -2.66 -28.60
CA GLN A 73 8.84 -2.66 -29.83
C GLN A 73 10.08 -3.54 -29.74
N MET A 74 10.34 -4.15 -28.59
CA MET A 74 11.47 -5.05 -28.37
C MET A 74 11.19 -6.45 -28.91
N SER A 75 12.26 -7.19 -29.22
CA SER A 75 12.18 -8.62 -29.49
C SER A 75 11.76 -9.41 -28.25
N PRO A 76 11.22 -10.65 -28.39
CA PRO A 76 10.82 -11.47 -27.25
C PRO A 76 11.93 -11.72 -26.22
N ASP A 77 13.17 -11.87 -26.67
CA ASP A 77 14.32 -12.07 -25.78
C ASP A 77 14.63 -10.80 -24.98
N GLU A 78 14.56 -9.64 -25.62
CA GLU A 78 14.73 -8.34 -24.96
C GLU A 78 13.61 -8.04 -23.98
N GLN A 79 12.34 -8.34 -24.32
CA GLN A 79 11.20 -8.20 -23.40
C GLN A 79 11.40 -9.05 -22.14
N THR A 80 11.80 -10.32 -22.32
CA THR A 80 12.13 -11.21 -21.20
C THR A 80 13.26 -10.64 -20.36
N LYS A 81 14.32 -10.14 -21.01
CA LYS A 81 15.45 -9.51 -20.33
C LYS A 81 15.03 -8.30 -19.51
N VAL A 82 14.16 -7.43 -20.04
CA VAL A 82 13.65 -6.26 -19.30
C VAL A 82 12.89 -6.67 -18.06
N MET A 83 12.01 -7.67 -18.14
CA MET A 83 11.28 -8.16 -16.96
C MET A 83 12.24 -8.71 -15.90
N ARG A 84 13.28 -9.45 -16.31
CA ARG A 84 14.34 -9.93 -15.42
C ARG A 84 15.16 -8.79 -14.82
N ASP A 85 15.51 -7.78 -15.60
CA ASP A 85 16.27 -6.61 -15.15
C ASP A 85 15.47 -5.78 -14.13
N LEU A 86 14.14 -5.70 -14.30
CA LEU A 86 13.25 -5.09 -13.30
C LEU A 86 13.22 -5.90 -12.00
N ALA A 87 12.96 -7.20 -12.08
CA ALA A 87 12.89 -8.07 -10.90
C ALA A 87 14.23 -8.19 -10.14
N SER A 88 15.35 -8.21 -10.86
CA SER A 88 16.70 -8.26 -10.28
C SER A 88 17.24 -6.91 -9.81
N ARG A 89 16.44 -5.83 -9.93
CA ARG A 89 16.84 -4.46 -9.57
C ARG A 89 18.09 -3.98 -10.32
N ALA A 90 18.28 -4.45 -11.54
CA ALA A 90 19.46 -4.16 -12.34
C ALA A 90 19.53 -2.67 -12.69
N ASP A 91 20.74 -2.15 -12.79
CA ASP A 91 20.98 -0.78 -13.24
C ASP A 91 20.87 -0.66 -14.77
N THR A 92 19.65 -0.41 -15.25
CA THR A 92 19.36 -0.19 -16.68
C THR A 92 18.54 1.08 -16.88
N PRO A 93 18.53 1.68 -18.10
CA PRO A 93 17.70 2.85 -18.38
C PRO A 93 16.20 2.63 -18.06
N ILE A 94 15.69 1.43 -18.33
CA ILE A 94 14.31 1.05 -18.04
C ILE A 94 14.10 0.88 -16.53
N SER A 95 14.99 0.18 -15.84
CA SER A 95 14.92 -0.02 -14.40
C SER A 95 15.02 1.30 -13.62
N ARG A 96 15.82 2.26 -14.08
CA ARG A 96 15.89 3.62 -13.50
C ARG A 96 14.59 4.38 -13.72
N SER A 97 14.06 4.36 -14.94
CA SER A 97 12.79 5.03 -15.27
C SER A 97 11.65 4.47 -14.41
N TYR A 98 11.58 3.14 -14.29
CA TYR A 98 10.66 2.45 -13.39
C TYR A 98 10.87 2.83 -11.92
N GLY A 99 12.13 2.94 -11.48
CA GLY A 99 12.50 3.34 -10.12
C GLY A 99 12.00 4.73 -9.71
N PHE A 100 11.72 5.62 -10.67
CA PHE A 100 11.12 6.94 -10.42
C PHE A 100 9.59 6.96 -10.42
N PHE A 101 8.93 5.86 -10.81
CA PHE A 101 7.48 5.78 -10.71
C PHE A 101 7.03 5.74 -9.25
N SER A 102 5.94 6.43 -8.96
CA SER A 102 5.23 6.20 -7.69
C SER A 102 4.76 4.75 -7.62
N VAL A 103 4.40 4.31 -6.41
CA VAL A 103 3.80 2.99 -6.23
C VAL A 103 2.57 2.78 -7.13
N ASN A 104 1.74 3.80 -7.27
CA ASN A 104 0.52 3.72 -8.07
C ASN A 104 0.84 3.56 -9.56
N THR A 105 1.85 4.26 -10.07
CA THR A 105 2.27 4.13 -11.46
C THR A 105 2.97 2.78 -11.71
N LYS A 106 3.74 2.26 -10.75
CA LYS A 106 4.31 0.90 -10.79
C LYS A 106 3.24 -0.19 -10.90
N LEU A 107 2.15 -0.08 -10.13
CA LEU A 107 1.01 -1.01 -10.21
C LEU A 107 0.32 -0.95 -11.58
N ALA A 108 0.07 0.27 -12.10
CA ALA A 108 -0.52 0.46 -13.42
C ALA A 108 0.34 -0.15 -14.53
N PHE A 109 1.67 0.04 -14.43
CA PHE A 109 2.63 -0.54 -15.37
C PHE A 109 2.54 -2.06 -15.42
N TRP A 110 2.58 -2.75 -14.27
CA TRP A 110 2.51 -4.22 -14.24
C TRP A 110 1.16 -4.78 -14.68
N PHE A 111 0.07 -4.07 -14.37
CA PHE A 111 -1.25 -4.42 -14.89
C PHE A 111 -1.28 -4.38 -16.42
N GLU A 112 -0.88 -3.26 -17.02
CA GLU A 112 -0.89 -3.12 -18.49
C GLU A 112 0.12 -4.07 -19.15
N LEU A 113 1.28 -4.31 -18.53
CA LEU A 113 2.26 -5.30 -19.02
C LEU A 113 1.64 -6.70 -19.09
N SER A 114 0.87 -7.08 -18.06
CA SER A 114 0.16 -8.37 -18.01
C SER A 114 -0.93 -8.46 -19.09
N GLU A 115 -1.68 -7.38 -19.33
CA GLU A 115 -2.66 -7.29 -20.42
C GLU A 115 -2.00 -7.40 -21.81
N LEU A 116 -0.82 -6.80 -21.99
CA LEU A 116 -0.03 -6.92 -23.21
C LEU A 116 0.49 -8.34 -23.42
N MET A 117 0.81 -9.07 -22.34
CA MET A 117 1.15 -10.50 -22.39
C MET A 117 -0.04 -11.34 -22.83
N VAL A 118 -1.24 -11.08 -22.30
CA VAL A 118 -2.49 -11.75 -22.73
C VAL A 118 -2.80 -11.48 -24.20
N LYS A 119 -2.59 -10.24 -24.67
CA LYS A 119 -2.80 -9.83 -26.07
C LYS A 119 -1.71 -10.32 -27.04
N GLY A 120 -0.60 -10.87 -26.53
CA GLY A 120 0.52 -11.35 -27.33
C GLY A 120 1.45 -10.26 -27.86
N PHE A 121 1.39 -9.03 -27.32
CA PHE A 121 2.32 -7.95 -27.65
C PHE A 121 3.62 -8.02 -26.83
N VAL A 122 3.52 -8.61 -25.63
CA VAL A 122 4.67 -8.90 -24.77
C VAL A 122 4.74 -10.40 -24.56
N VAL A 123 5.94 -10.95 -24.53
CA VAL A 123 6.15 -12.39 -24.30
C VAL A 123 5.61 -12.79 -22.91
N PRO A 124 4.70 -13.77 -22.83
CA PRO A 124 4.26 -14.30 -21.55
C PRO A 124 5.34 -15.19 -20.93
N ILE A 125 5.12 -15.65 -19.70
CA ILE A 125 5.90 -16.76 -19.14
C ILE A 125 5.77 -17.98 -20.08
N PRO A 126 6.86 -18.68 -20.43
CA PRO A 126 6.85 -19.74 -21.43
C PRO A 126 5.74 -20.78 -21.20
N ILE A 127 5.01 -21.11 -22.27
CA ILE A 127 4.00 -22.17 -22.26
C ILE A 127 4.73 -23.50 -22.03
N GLY A 128 4.68 -24.01 -20.80
CA GLY A 128 5.45 -25.18 -20.36
C GLY A 128 6.44 -24.92 -19.23
N TYR A 129 6.53 -23.68 -18.72
CA TYR A 129 7.21 -23.42 -17.46
C TYR A 129 6.67 -24.36 -16.37
N GLN A 130 7.57 -25.13 -15.76
CA GLN A 130 7.22 -25.99 -14.64
C GLN A 130 7.29 -25.19 -13.36
N MET A 131 6.13 -25.00 -12.74
CA MET A 131 6.04 -24.30 -11.46
C MET A 131 6.98 -24.97 -10.45
N SER A 132 7.94 -24.21 -9.93
CA SER A 132 8.86 -24.71 -8.92
C SER A 132 8.10 -24.95 -7.60
N PRO A 133 8.62 -25.80 -6.71
CA PRO A 133 8.06 -25.95 -5.36
C PRO A 133 8.01 -24.63 -4.59
N GLY A 134 8.96 -23.72 -4.84
CA GLY A 134 8.98 -22.38 -4.25
C GLY A 134 7.80 -21.54 -4.73
N VAL A 135 7.58 -21.44 -6.05
CA VAL A 135 6.44 -20.69 -6.61
C VAL A 135 5.12 -21.24 -6.10
N GLN A 136 4.96 -22.57 -6.07
CA GLN A 136 3.76 -23.21 -5.52
C GLN A 136 3.54 -22.83 -4.05
N MET A 137 4.60 -22.83 -3.24
CA MET A 137 4.52 -22.48 -1.82
C MET A 137 4.05 -21.03 -1.62
N VAL A 138 4.64 -20.08 -2.34
CA VAL A 138 4.27 -18.66 -2.25
C VAL A 138 2.84 -18.44 -2.76
N LEU A 139 2.45 -19.11 -3.85
CA LEU A 139 1.11 -19.00 -4.41
C LEU A 139 0.05 -19.56 -3.45
N GLU A 140 0.28 -20.72 -2.84
CA GLU A 140 -0.63 -21.29 -1.85
C GLU A 140 -0.67 -20.48 -0.55
N ALA A 141 0.47 -19.93 -0.10
CA ALA A 141 0.49 -19.00 1.02
C ALA A 141 -0.35 -17.75 0.71
N THR A 142 -0.21 -17.19 -0.50
CA THR A 142 -0.97 -16.03 -0.97
C THR A 142 -2.47 -16.34 -1.03
N LYS A 143 -2.88 -17.47 -1.62
CA LYS A 143 -4.29 -17.87 -1.76
C LYS A 143 -5.03 -18.04 -0.43
N LYS A 144 -4.32 -18.39 0.64
CA LYS A 144 -4.90 -18.53 1.99
C LYS A 144 -5.16 -17.19 2.68
N LEU A 145 -4.57 -16.11 2.18
CA LEU A 145 -4.80 -14.77 2.69
C LEU A 145 -6.18 -14.25 2.31
N ASP A 146 -6.72 -13.32 3.09
CA ASP A 146 -7.91 -12.59 2.66
C ASP A 146 -7.61 -11.67 1.46
N ALA A 147 -8.63 -11.23 0.74
CA ALA A 147 -8.45 -10.46 -0.49
C ALA A 147 -7.64 -9.16 -0.29
N GLY A 148 -7.81 -8.46 0.84
CA GLY A 148 -7.05 -7.25 1.14
C GLY A 148 -5.57 -7.53 1.39
N GLN A 149 -5.27 -8.65 2.05
CA GLN A 149 -3.92 -9.12 2.27
C GLN A 149 -3.24 -9.62 0.98
N GLN A 150 -3.98 -10.36 0.14
CA GLN A 150 -3.53 -10.80 -1.18
C GLN A 150 -3.05 -9.61 -2.03
N ILE A 151 -3.87 -8.57 -2.13
CA ILE A 151 -3.53 -7.32 -2.83
C ILE A 151 -2.25 -6.70 -2.28
N THR A 152 -2.09 -6.69 -0.96
CA THR A 152 -0.95 -6.06 -0.31
C THR A 152 0.35 -6.83 -0.58
N VAL A 153 0.30 -8.16 -0.61
CA VAL A 153 1.44 -8.98 -1.06
C VAL A 153 1.81 -8.61 -2.49
N LEU A 154 0.86 -8.66 -3.42
CA LEU A 154 1.11 -8.35 -4.84
C LEU A 154 1.68 -6.95 -5.04
N ARG A 155 1.11 -5.96 -4.32
CA ARG A 155 1.64 -4.59 -4.32
C ARG A 155 3.09 -4.55 -3.87
N ASN A 156 3.39 -5.13 -2.72
CA ASN A 156 4.73 -5.03 -2.14
C ASN A 156 5.76 -5.78 -2.98
N THR A 157 5.39 -6.89 -3.64
CA THR A 157 6.31 -7.61 -4.53
C THR A 157 6.79 -6.79 -5.73
N VAL A 158 5.98 -5.84 -6.22
CA VAL A 158 6.34 -5.02 -7.39
C VAL A 158 6.92 -3.66 -7.01
N VAL A 159 6.60 -3.12 -5.83
CA VAL A 159 7.08 -1.80 -5.39
C VAL A 159 8.60 -1.75 -5.33
N ASP A 160 9.23 -2.83 -4.86
CA ASP A 160 10.68 -2.89 -4.68
C ASP A 160 11.44 -3.35 -5.94
N MET A 161 10.76 -3.59 -7.06
CA MET A 161 11.42 -3.87 -8.34
C MET A 161 12.01 -2.59 -8.97
N GLY A 162 12.90 -2.78 -9.95
CA GLY A 162 13.63 -1.72 -10.64
C GLY A 162 14.84 -1.22 -9.85
N PHE A 163 15.45 -0.16 -10.35
CA PHE A 163 16.66 0.40 -9.73
C PHE A 163 16.28 1.26 -8.52
N ASP A 164 17.01 1.10 -7.42
CA ASP A 164 16.82 1.92 -6.22
C ASP A 164 17.34 3.34 -6.48
N THR A 165 16.41 4.30 -6.55
CA THR A 165 16.71 5.71 -6.81
C THR A 165 16.91 6.52 -5.52
N SER A 166 16.85 5.90 -4.33
CA SER A 166 16.92 6.62 -3.06
C SER A 166 18.25 7.36 -2.82
N GLU A 167 19.36 6.84 -3.36
CA GLU A 167 20.68 7.48 -3.29
C GLU A 167 20.94 8.46 -4.44
N LEU A 168 20.14 8.38 -5.51
CA LEU A 168 20.18 9.35 -6.60
C LEU A 168 19.39 10.57 -6.12
N GLY A 169 20.07 11.69 -5.86
CA GLY A 169 19.43 12.94 -5.42
C GLY A 169 18.20 13.31 -6.28
N PRO A 170 17.30 14.18 -5.78
CA PRO A 170 16.01 14.44 -6.42
C PRO A 170 16.23 14.75 -7.90
N SER A 171 15.57 13.97 -8.76
CA SER A 171 15.63 14.19 -10.20
C SER A 171 15.36 15.66 -10.49
N SER A 172 16.19 16.29 -11.33
CA SER A 172 15.99 17.67 -11.79
C SER A 172 14.66 17.87 -12.50
N SER A 173 13.99 16.78 -12.91
CA SER A 173 12.58 16.80 -13.32
C SER A 173 11.68 16.68 -12.09
N LYS A 174 10.93 17.75 -11.79
CA LYS A 174 9.79 17.70 -10.87
C LYS A 174 8.89 16.53 -11.29
N ALA A 175 8.82 15.47 -10.50
CA ALA A 175 7.98 14.31 -10.81
C ALA A 175 6.55 14.81 -11.09
N ALA A 176 5.94 14.33 -12.16
CA ALA A 176 4.56 14.71 -12.47
C ALA A 176 3.67 14.34 -11.27
N PRO A 177 2.76 15.23 -10.85
CA PRO A 177 1.87 14.92 -9.73
C PRO A 177 1.05 13.68 -10.08
N GLU A 178 0.90 12.78 -9.11
CA GLU A 178 0.10 11.56 -9.30
C GLU A 178 -1.34 11.91 -9.66
N PRO A 179 -1.87 11.40 -10.79
CA PRO A 179 -3.25 11.61 -11.18
C PRO A 179 -4.19 11.11 -10.09
N ALA A 180 -5.13 11.97 -9.71
CA ALA A 180 -6.13 11.61 -8.71
C ALA A 180 -7.01 10.46 -9.19
N PHE A 181 -7.42 9.59 -8.26
CA PHE A 181 -8.47 8.62 -8.54
C PHE A 181 -9.81 9.34 -8.65
N ALA A 182 -10.48 9.18 -9.79
CA ALA A 182 -11.86 9.62 -9.92
C ALA A 182 -12.72 8.78 -8.96
N ARG A 183 -13.32 9.43 -7.97
CA ARG A 183 -14.20 8.74 -7.03
C ARG A 183 -15.51 8.39 -7.70
N THR A 184 -15.91 7.14 -7.56
CA THR A 184 -17.18 6.61 -8.10
C THR A 184 -18.36 6.84 -7.17
N SER A 185 -18.10 7.22 -5.91
CA SER A 185 -19.10 7.52 -4.89
C SER A 185 -18.71 8.76 -4.07
N ALA A 186 -19.70 9.40 -3.47
CA ALA A 186 -19.46 10.51 -2.55
C ALA A 186 -18.62 10.06 -1.34
N PRO A 187 -17.73 10.94 -0.82
CA PRO A 187 -16.99 10.70 0.41
C PRO A 187 -17.92 10.33 1.57
N ILE A 188 -17.51 9.37 2.41
CA ILE A 188 -18.18 9.13 3.70
C ILE A 188 -17.80 10.29 4.63
N THR A 189 -18.74 11.19 4.87
CA THR A 189 -18.52 12.41 5.68
C THR A 189 -19.04 12.31 7.11
N SER A 190 -20.04 11.45 7.37
CA SER A 190 -20.53 11.18 8.71
C SER A 190 -19.81 9.98 9.31
N ILE A 191 -18.79 10.25 10.13
CA ILE A 191 -17.99 9.23 10.78
C ILE A 191 -18.53 8.98 12.19
N LYS A 192 -19.02 7.76 12.44
CA LYS A 192 -19.37 7.28 13.78
C LYS A 192 -18.46 6.11 14.13
N ILE A 193 -17.79 6.20 15.27
CA ILE A 193 -16.91 5.15 15.80
C ILE A 193 -17.42 4.80 17.18
N ASP A 194 -17.97 3.61 17.37
CA ASP A 194 -18.47 3.19 18.67
C ASP A 194 -17.31 3.15 19.69
N GLY A 195 -17.45 3.83 20.82
CA GLY A 195 -16.40 3.94 21.85
C GLY A 195 -15.37 5.06 21.64
N VAL A 196 -15.42 5.82 20.53
CA VAL A 196 -14.48 6.92 20.27
C VAL A 196 -15.19 8.19 19.80
N THR A 197 -15.00 9.28 20.54
CA THR A 197 -15.53 10.62 20.23
C THR A 197 -14.45 11.68 20.03
N GLU A 198 -13.18 11.28 19.95
CA GLU A 198 -12.04 12.18 19.86
C GLU A 198 -12.06 13.00 18.55
N PRO A 199 -12.18 14.35 18.60
CA PRO A 199 -12.33 15.17 17.41
C PRO A 199 -11.19 15.04 16.40
N ALA A 200 -9.96 14.88 16.86
CA ALA A 200 -8.80 14.70 15.98
C ALA A 200 -8.88 13.42 15.16
N VAL A 201 -9.36 12.32 15.77
CA VAL A 201 -9.53 11.03 15.08
C VAL A 201 -10.67 11.10 14.07
N LEU A 202 -11.83 11.66 14.48
CA LEU A 202 -12.97 11.81 13.58
C LEU A 202 -12.65 12.72 12.39
N GLY A 203 -12.00 13.86 12.66
CA GLY A 203 -11.55 14.81 11.65
C GLY A 203 -10.53 14.20 10.69
N TYR A 204 -9.59 13.40 11.18
CA TYR A 204 -8.61 12.72 10.35
C TYR A 204 -9.29 11.79 9.34
N ILE A 205 -10.20 10.92 9.82
CA ILE A 205 -10.92 9.99 8.95
C ILE A 205 -11.75 10.75 7.92
N GLN A 206 -12.47 11.81 8.31
CA GLN A 206 -13.26 12.63 7.41
C GLN A 206 -12.40 13.33 6.34
N ALA A 207 -11.27 13.89 6.73
CA ALA A 207 -10.34 14.58 5.84
C ALA A 207 -9.74 13.60 4.82
N MET A 208 -9.26 12.44 5.28
CA MET A 208 -8.78 11.36 4.40
C MET A 208 -9.87 10.86 3.46
N ASN A 209 -11.07 10.63 3.99
CA ASN A 209 -12.23 10.23 3.21
C ASN A 209 -12.70 11.29 2.24
N SER A 210 -12.18 12.51 2.22
CA SER A 210 -12.51 13.55 1.24
C SER A 210 -11.30 13.99 0.39
N ASP A 211 -10.18 13.28 0.49
CA ASP A 211 -8.87 13.64 -0.10
C ASP A 211 -8.42 15.06 0.30
N ASN A 212 -8.95 15.60 1.41
CA ASN A 212 -8.56 16.90 1.95
C ASN A 212 -7.33 16.74 2.86
N PHE A 213 -6.19 16.47 2.23
CA PHE A 213 -4.95 16.18 2.96
C PHE A 213 -4.44 17.38 3.76
N ASP A 214 -4.69 18.61 3.32
CA ASP A 214 -4.31 19.80 4.08
C ASP A 214 -5.03 19.83 5.44
N ALA A 215 -6.34 19.56 5.45
CA ALA A 215 -7.10 19.44 6.69
C ALA A 215 -6.66 18.25 7.55
N ALA A 216 -6.24 17.14 6.95
CA ALA A 216 -5.71 15.99 7.69
C ALA A 216 -4.39 16.35 8.39
N ILE A 217 -3.50 17.07 7.70
CA ILE A 217 -2.17 17.47 8.20
C ILE A 217 -2.27 18.52 9.31
N ASP A 218 -3.24 19.42 9.23
CA ASP A 218 -3.49 20.42 10.28
C ASP A 218 -3.82 19.78 11.64
N LEU A 219 -4.27 18.52 11.66
CA LEU A 219 -4.55 17.77 12.89
C LEU A 219 -3.28 17.20 13.55
N PHE A 220 -2.16 17.11 12.84
CA PHE A 220 -0.89 16.62 13.40
C PHE A 220 -0.17 17.70 14.21
N THR A 221 0.73 17.29 15.10
CA THR A 221 1.78 18.17 15.62
C THR A 221 2.84 18.43 14.54
N ASP A 222 3.69 19.44 14.72
CA ASP A 222 4.75 19.75 13.73
C ASP A 222 5.77 18.61 13.60
N ASP A 223 6.06 17.95 14.72
CA ASP A 223 6.95 16.80 14.86
C ASP A 223 6.22 15.44 14.81
N GLY A 224 4.93 15.45 14.44
CA GLY A 224 4.10 14.25 14.44
C GLY A 224 4.54 13.25 13.36
N ALA A 225 4.14 11.99 13.51
CA ALA A 225 4.46 10.95 12.53
C ALA A 225 3.26 10.07 12.15
N LEU A 226 3.28 9.59 10.91
CA LEU A 226 2.37 8.59 10.37
C LEU A 226 3.15 7.34 10.01
N GLN A 227 2.74 6.17 10.48
CA GLN A 227 3.34 4.89 10.13
C GLN A 227 2.38 4.07 9.25
N PRO A 228 2.68 3.92 7.95
CA PRO A 228 1.93 3.03 7.07
C PRO A 228 2.13 1.54 7.46
N PRO A 229 1.27 0.63 6.96
CA PRO A 229 1.43 -0.80 7.21
C PRO A 229 2.80 -1.30 6.75
N PHE A 230 3.52 -1.99 7.64
CA PHE A 230 4.83 -2.61 7.38
C PHE A 230 5.94 -1.63 6.96
N GLN A 231 5.78 -0.34 7.21
CA GLN A 231 6.77 0.69 6.89
C GLN A 231 7.27 1.39 8.15
N LYS A 232 8.38 2.13 8.01
CA LYS A 232 8.90 3.02 9.06
C LYS A 232 7.99 4.25 9.22
N PRO A 233 7.95 4.88 10.41
CA PRO A 233 7.26 6.15 10.60
C PRO A 233 7.78 7.24 9.66
N ILE A 234 6.86 7.94 9.02
CA ILE A 234 7.08 9.14 8.23
C ILE A 234 6.90 10.33 9.17
N VAL A 235 7.99 11.04 9.46
CA VAL A 235 8.03 12.10 10.47
C VAL A 235 7.92 13.48 9.81
N GLY A 236 7.09 14.34 10.39
CA GLY A 236 6.93 15.72 9.98
C GLY A 236 5.83 15.94 8.95
N ARG A 237 5.11 17.06 9.09
CA ARG A 237 3.92 17.40 8.29
C ARG A 237 4.14 17.37 6.79
N GLU A 238 5.28 17.88 6.30
CA GLU A 238 5.59 17.91 4.86
C GLU A 238 5.72 16.50 4.26
N ALA A 239 6.47 15.62 4.94
CA ALA A 239 6.67 14.25 4.49
C ALA A 239 5.37 13.44 4.52
N ILE A 240 4.55 13.62 5.57
CA ILE A 240 3.23 12.99 5.66
C ILE A 240 2.32 13.49 4.54
N ALA A 241 2.30 14.80 4.27
CA ALA A 241 1.47 15.39 3.22
C ALA A 241 1.87 14.88 1.83
N LYS A 242 3.18 14.71 1.58
CA LYS A 242 3.69 14.10 0.35
C LYS A 242 3.19 12.66 0.22
N TYR A 243 3.39 11.83 1.25
CA TYR A 243 2.92 10.44 1.27
C TYR A 243 1.41 10.33 1.02
N MET A 244 0.60 11.15 1.70
CA MET A 244 -0.86 11.12 1.52
C MET A 244 -1.27 11.43 0.09
N ARG A 245 -0.65 12.45 -0.52
CA ARG A 245 -0.91 12.83 -1.92
C ARG A 245 -0.40 11.80 -2.92
N GLU A 246 0.65 11.03 -2.61
CA GLU A 246 1.20 10.05 -3.56
C GLU A 246 0.51 8.68 -3.43
N GLU A 247 0.18 8.25 -2.21
CA GLU A 247 -0.21 6.87 -1.92
C GLU A 247 -1.60 6.69 -1.28
N ALA A 248 -2.19 7.74 -0.70
CA ALA A 248 -3.44 7.62 0.07
C ALA A 248 -4.68 8.22 -0.60
N GLN A 249 -4.58 8.59 -1.88
CA GLN A 249 -5.69 9.15 -2.65
C GLN A 249 -6.82 8.13 -2.90
N GLY A 250 -8.07 8.57 -2.74
CA GLY A 250 -9.25 7.79 -3.09
C GLY A 250 -9.58 6.65 -2.13
N LEU A 251 -8.97 6.61 -0.95
CA LEU A 251 -9.29 5.62 0.09
C LEU A 251 -10.68 5.89 0.69
N ASN A 252 -11.43 4.81 0.92
CA ASN A 252 -12.66 4.86 1.74
C ASN A 252 -12.40 4.16 3.07
N MET A 253 -12.22 4.94 4.12
CA MET A 253 -12.04 4.49 5.50
C MET A 253 -13.40 4.37 6.19
N MET A 254 -13.69 3.17 6.68
CA MET A 254 -14.93 2.80 7.36
C MET A 254 -14.58 2.28 8.77
N PRO A 255 -14.23 3.18 9.71
CA PRO A 255 -14.02 2.78 11.10
C PRO A 255 -15.35 2.28 11.69
N LYS A 256 -15.27 1.29 12.59
CA LYS A 256 -16.45 0.70 13.23
C LYS A 256 -16.51 1.04 14.71
N GLN A 257 -15.43 0.71 15.43
CA GLN A 257 -15.36 0.81 16.87
C GLN A 257 -13.94 1.10 17.32
N GLY A 258 -13.77 1.52 18.56
CA GLY A 258 -12.49 1.72 19.18
C GLY A 258 -12.55 1.90 20.68
N ILE A 259 -11.37 2.05 21.28
CA ILE A 259 -11.17 2.36 22.69
C ILE A 259 -10.29 3.60 22.82
N CYS A 260 -10.44 4.30 23.95
CA CYS A 260 -9.69 5.51 24.27
C CYS A 260 -9.21 5.43 25.72
N ASP A 261 -7.89 5.40 25.90
CA ASP A 261 -7.23 5.37 27.19
C ASP A 261 -6.56 6.73 27.46
N VAL A 262 -7.16 7.49 28.38
CA VAL A 262 -6.66 8.81 28.79
C VAL A 262 -5.51 8.64 29.78
N GLN A 263 -4.38 9.26 29.46
CA GLN A 263 -3.16 9.20 30.26
C GLN A 263 -3.16 10.28 31.35
N SER A 264 -2.34 10.07 32.39
CA SER A 264 -2.21 11.01 33.52
C SER A 264 -1.69 12.39 33.13
N ASP A 265 -0.95 12.50 32.03
CA ASP A 265 -0.44 13.77 31.48
C ASP A 265 -1.42 14.48 30.53
N GLY A 266 -2.64 13.94 30.38
CA GLY A 266 -3.69 14.46 29.50
C GLY A 266 -3.57 14.02 28.04
N SER A 267 -2.51 13.29 27.67
CA SER A 267 -2.44 12.62 26.36
C SER A 267 -3.45 11.47 26.29
N LYS A 268 -3.78 11.01 25.08
CA LYS A 268 -4.74 9.93 24.87
C LYS A 268 -4.18 8.90 23.91
N GLN A 269 -4.31 7.63 24.27
CA GLN A 269 -4.00 6.50 23.40
C GLN A 269 -5.31 5.92 22.89
N LEU A 270 -5.48 5.84 21.58
CA LEU A 270 -6.70 5.29 20.98
C LEU A 270 -6.36 4.16 20.02
N LYS A 271 -7.17 3.10 20.07
CA LYS A 271 -7.16 2.03 19.07
C LYS A 271 -8.53 2.01 18.40
N VAL A 272 -8.54 2.21 17.08
CA VAL A 272 -9.73 2.10 16.23
C VAL A 272 -9.57 0.91 15.31
N THR A 273 -10.64 0.18 15.05
CA THR A 273 -10.67 -0.90 14.06
C THR A 273 -11.78 -0.67 13.05
N GLY A 274 -11.55 -1.14 11.83
CA GLY A 274 -12.51 -0.99 10.75
C GLY A 274 -12.02 -1.55 9.44
N VAL A 275 -12.65 -1.10 8.36
CA VAL A 275 -12.34 -1.55 7.00
C VAL A 275 -11.88 -0.37 6.16
N VAL A 276 -10.89 -0.59 5.30
CA VAL A 276 -10.48 0.38 4.28
C VAL A 276 -10.68 -0.23 2.90
N GLN A 277 -11.28 0.52 1.99
CA GLN A 277 -11.32 0.16 0.58
C GLN A 277 -10.33 1.02 -0.19
N THR A 278 -9.67 0.40 -1.16
CA THR A 278 -8.69 1.03 -2.04
C THR A 278 -9.28 1.21 -3.44
N PRO A 279 -9.03 2.35 -4.12
CA PRO A 279 -9.59 2.58 -5.44
C PRO A 279 -9.09 1.59 -6.50
N TRP A 280 -7.95 0.93 -6.25
CA TRP A 280 -7.40 -0.11 -7.11
C TRP A 280 -8.27 -1.35 -7.26
N PHE A 281 -9.18 -1.61 -6.33
CA PHE A 281 -10.05 -2.79 -6.33
C PHE A 281 -11.51 -2.41 -6.06
N GLY A 282 -11.84 -1.13 -6.20
CA GLY A 282 -13.17 -0.60 -5.96
C GLY A 282 -13.69 -0.87 -4.54
N VAL A 283 -15.01 -1.04 -4.43
CA VAL A 283 -15.71 -1.29 -3.15
C VAL A 283 -15.85 -2.76 -2.81
N THR A 284 -15.31 -3.67 -3.64
CA THR A 284 -15.51 -5.12 -3.49
C THR A 284 -14.52 -5.74 -2.51
N VAL A 285 -13.35 -5.12 -2.32
CA VAL A 285 -12.34 -5.59 -1.39
C VAL A 285 -12.17 -4.63 -0.23
N GLY A 286 -12.45 -5.12 0.98
CA GLY A 286 -12.21 -4.41 2.23
C GLY A 286 -11.00 -4.96 2.95
N MET A 287 -10.03 -4.09 3.23
CA MET A 287 -8.86 -4.39 4.07
C MET A 287 -9.22 -4.20 5.54
N ASN A 288 -8.97 -5.19 6.38
CA ASN A 288 -9.18 -5.09 7.82
C ASN A 288 -8.02 -4.30 8.44
N ILE A 289 -8.33 -3.15 9.03
CA ILE A 289 -7.34 -2.18 9.49
C ILE A 289 -7.55 -1.86 10.97
N SER A 290 -6.43 -1.66 11.68
CA SER A 290 -6.39 -0.96 12.96
C SER A 290 -5.63 0.36 12.81
N TRP A 291 -6.18 1.42 13.38
CA TRP A 291 -5.48 2.68 13.58
C TRP A 291 -5.14 2.82 15.06
N ARG A 292 -3.89 3.15 15.35
CA ARG A 292 -3.41 3.43 16.71
C ARG A 292 -2.96 4.87 16.79
N PHE A 293 -3.72 5.68 17.50
CA PHE A 293 -3.45 7.10 17.66
C PHE A 293 -2.83 7.39 19.03
N LEU A 294 -1.84 8.26 19.04
CA LEU A 294 -1.38 8.97 20.22
C LEU A 294 -1.68 10.46 20.01
N ILE A 295 -2.62 10.95 20.81
CA ILE A 295 -3.05 12.35 20.80
C ILE A 295 -2.36 13.07 21.96
N ASN A 296 -1.74 14.20 21.66
CA ASN A 296 -1.07 15.00 22.69
C ASN A 296 -2.11 15.74 23.58
N PRO A 297 -1.68 16.36 24.70
CA PRO A 297 -2.60 17.07 25.59
C PRO A 297 -3.37 18.25 24.95
N GLN A 298 -2.90 18.76 23.80
CA GLN A 298 -3.54 19.82 23.03
C GLN A 298 -4.59 19.29 22.03
N GLY A 299 -4.82 17.97 21.98
CA GLY A 299 -5.78 17.37 21.05
C GLY A 299 -5.26 17.26 19.61
N LYS A 300 -3.93 17.25 19.40
CA LYS A 300 -3.29 17.04 18.10
C LYS A 300 -2.71 15.64 18.00
N ILE A 301 -2.69 15.09 16.78
CA ILE A 301 -2.10 13.79 16.48
C ILE A 301 -0.58 13.91 16.55
N PHE A 302 0.01 13.31 17.57
CA PHE A 302 1.46 13.16 17.65
C PHE A 302 1.92 11.93 16.85
N PHE A 303 1.15 10.84 16.91
CA PHE A 303 1.47 9.62 16.17
C PHE A 303 0.20 8.91 15.71
N VAL A 304 0.22 8.38 14.49
CA VAL A 304 -0.75 7.39 14.04
C VAL A 304 -0.04 6.23 13.34
N ALA A 305 -0.29 5.00 13.78
CA ALA A 305 0.06 3.81 13.03
C ALA A 305 -1.18 3.19 12.39
N ILE A 306 -1.03 2.74 11.14
CA ILE A 306 -2.04 2.00 10.40
C ILE A 306 -1.52 0.57 10.22
N ASP A 307 -2.21 -0.39 10.82
CA ASP A 307 -1.81 -1.78 10.82
C ASP A 307 -2.82 -2.63 10.04
N MET A 308 -2.32 -3.49 9.16
CA MET A 308 -3.16 -4.50 8.53
C MET A 308 -3.36 -5.67 9.48
N LEU A 309 -4.62 -5.96 9.79
CA LEU A 309 -4.98 -7.02 10.73
C LEU A 309 -4.81 -8.41 10.09
N ALA A 310 -4.48 -9.39 10.93
CA ALA A 310 -4.27 -10.77 10.50
C ALA A 310 -5.56 -11.44 9.99
N SER A 311 -6.73 -11.04 10.52
CA SER A 311 -8.01 -11.58 10.13
C SER A 311 -9.19 -10.67 10.52
N PRO A 312 -10.40 -10.88 9.97
CA PRO A 312 -11.59 -10.12 10.35
C PRO A 312 -11.95 -10.21 11.84
N GLN A 313 -11.62 -11.32 12.50
CA GLN A 313 -11.89 -11.52 13.94
C GLN A 313 -11.17 -10.47 14.80
N GLU A 314 -9.99 -10.01 14.36
CA GLU A 314 -9.21 -8.99 15.06
C GLU A 314 -9.89 -7.61 15.06
N LEU A 315 -10.90 -7.38 14.22
CA LEU A 315 -11.72 -6.15 14.29
C LEU A 315 -12.44 -6.02 15.64
N MET A 316 -12.70 -7.14 16.32
CA MET A 316 -13.34 -7.18 17.63
C MET A 316 -12.33 -7.13 18.80
N ASN A 317 -11.03 -7.19 18.51
CA ASN A 317 -9.98 -7.30 19.52
C ASN A 317 -9.55 -5.91 20.04
N LEU A 318 -10.42 -5.31 20.86
CA LEU A 318 -10.21 -4.02 21.51
C LEU A 318 -9.87 -4.19 23.00
N ARG A 319 -8.74 -4.86 23.29
CA ARG A 319 -8.28 -4.99 24.67
C ARG A 319 -7.51 -3.72 25.08
N PRO A 320 -7.85 -3.10 26.22
CA PRO A 320 -7.00 -2.07 26.81
C PRO A 320 -5.65 -2.68 27.23
N VAL A 321 -4.61 -1.84 27.29
CA VAL A 321 -3.26 -2.21 27.76
C VAL A 321 -3.21 -2.26 29.27
#